data_AF-A0A924N8W1-F1
#
_entry.id   AF-A0A924N8W1-F1
#
_cell.length_a   1.000
_cell.length_b   1.000
_cell.length_c   1.000
_cell.angle_alpha   90.00
_cell.angle_beta   90.00
_cell.angle_gamma   90.00
#
_symmetry.space_group_name_H-M   'P 1'
#
loop_
_entity.id
_entity.type
_entity.pdbx_description
1 polymer ?
#
loop_
_entity_poly.entity_id
_entity_poly.type
_entity_poly.pdbx_seq_one_letter_code
_entity_poly.pdbx_strand_id
1 'polypeptide(L)'
;MTSAFARWRATARGALHVQLAPGQITWCEDGTASQLFGAGVEASERLGQPVSRRFVALSASVACHRDPCRWAQLYALLWRLTHGEPHLLEVVTDPLMYRLVRMHGAVRRASHKMKAFVRSRAVDDEYIAWFEPAHRVVEKTAPFFVERFPSMRWSILTPDGCARWDGEALSLTPGIERHQAPPTHDALEDLWRTYYAGTFNPARLNREAMRAEMPRAYWKNLPEAQVIEALTREAPARVGRMIAQTLRAPQPLPDNLEARESACIATPVVDHVAWDAAFDPGWREAKWRAELVPDRWPTGLHARGCDVLAGVAGWTDPSILAAGVFYPPAATTAEARLRHYAMQLPMVEVDATYYAMPSEATSQRWVERTPSHFVFNIKAHSLMTGHPTDPSRLPQWLRDDLPLRLRSAHNVYAHHFSRSSLDEVWRRFLSALAPLRAAGKLGAIMLQFPKWFSPSRESAAALALARKRLGDWPASVEVRHRDWLSDRIAPRLFALLRDLHLTYVCVDAPQGWESSVPPLMSVTDPELAIIRFHGRRTETWESRHQDVTERF
;
A
#
# COMPACT_ATOMS: atom_id res chain seq x y z
N MET A 1 7.28 30.50 -0.50
CA MET A 1 5.92 30.86 -0.06
C MET A 1 5.47 31.98 -0.97
N THR A 2 4.37 31.81 -1.71
CA THR A 2 3.98 32.79 -2.73
C THR A 2 3.86 34.18 -2.14
N SER A 3 4.36 35.20 -2.84
CA SER A 3 4.33 36.60 -2.40
C SER A 3 2.91 37.05 -2.01
N ALA A 4 1.89 36.58 -2.75
CA ALA A 4 0.48 36.82 -2.45
C ALA A 4 0.01 36.17 -1.13
N PHE A 5 0.48 34.96 -0.79
CA PHE A 5 0.11 34.33 0.48
C PHE A 5 0.76 35.04 1.67
N ALA A 6 2.00 35.52 1.53
CA ALA A 6 2.65 36.33 2.54
C ALA A 6 1.89 37.64 2.80
N ARG A 7 1.49 38.36 1.73
CA ARG A 7 0.64 39.55 1.83
C ARG A 7 -0.69 39.25 2.49
N TRP A 8 -1.39 38.21 2.03
CA TRP A 8 -2.65 37.77 2.65
C TRP A 8 -2.51 37.52 4.15
N ARG A 9 -1.43 36.86 4.60
CA ARG A 9 -1.20 36.62 6.04
C ARG A 9 -1.05 37.93 6.82
N ALA A 10 -0.34 38.92 6.28
CA ALA A 10 -0.14 40.20 6.93
C ALA A 10 -1.45 41.02 6.98
N THR A 11 -2.20 41.07 5.88
CA THR A 11 -3.51 41.73 5.82
C THR A 11 -4.55 41.04 6.71
N ALA A 12 -4.57 39.70 6.75
CA ALA A 12 -5.47 38.93 7.62
C ALA A 12 -5.19 39.18 9.11
N ARG A 13 -3.92 39.35 9.50
CA ARG A 13 -3.55 39.75 10.86
C ARG A 13 -4.03 41.16 11.20
N GLY A 14 -3.86 42.11 10.27
CA GLY A 14 -4.38 43.46 10.41
C GLY A 14 -5.89 43.48 10.61
N ALA A 15 -6.64 42.80 9.73
CA ALA A 15 -8.09 42.67 9.82
C ALA A 15 -8.55 42.05 11.16
N LEU A 16 -7.86 41.00 11.62
CA LEU A 16 -8.16 40.36 12.89
C LEU A 16 -7.87 41.27 14.08
N HIS A 17 -6.80 42.06 14.01
CA HIS A 17 -6.43 43.01 15.07
C HIS A 17 -7.48 44.10 15.26
N VAL A 18 -8.05 44.60 14.17
CA VAL A 18 -9.14 45.60 14.20
C VAL A 18 -10.54 44.96 14.23
N GLN A 19 -10.64 43.65 14.47
CA GLN A 19 -11.90 42.92 14.66
C GLN A 19 -12.88 43.03 13.48
N LEU A 20 -12.38 43.02 12.25
CA LEU A 20 -13.23 43.04 11.05
C LEU A 20 -13.79 41.64 10.75
N ALA A 21 -15.10 41.49 10.83
CA ALA A 21 -15.77 40.23 10.50
C ALA A 21 -15.65 39.90 9.00
N PRO A 22 -15.71 38.61 8.60
CA PRO A 22 -15.56 38.21 7.19
C PRO A 22 -16.52 38.89 6.20
N GLY A 23 -17.70 39.33 6.64
CA GLY A 23 -18.66 40.07 5.80
C GLY A 23 -18.33 41.55 5.61
N GLN A 24 -17.36 42.10 6.34
CA GLN A 24 -16.95 43.50 6.28
C GLN A 24 -15.71 43.73 5.43
N ILE A 25 -15.15 42.67 4.84
CA ILE A 25 -13.87 42.68 4.13
C ILE A 25 -14.01 42.04 2.74
N THR A 26 -13.47 42.73 1.74
CA THR A 26 -13.39 42.26 0.36
C THR A 26 -11.94 42.00 0.02
N TRP A 27 -11.64 40.79 -0.47
CA TRP A 27 -10.28 40.35 -0.78
C TRP A 27 -9.93 40.50 -2.25
N CYS A 28 -8.73 41.01 -2.53
CA CYS A 28 -8.14 41.10 -3.85
C CYS A 28 -7.29 39.86 -4.17
N GLU A 29 -7.05 39.61 -5.45
CA GLU A 29 -6.34 38.42 -5.92
C GLU A 29 -4.88 38.34 -5.42
N ASP A 30 -4.25 39.50 -5.22
CA ASP A 30 -2.87 39.67 -4.76
C ASP A 30 -2.66 39.48 -3.25
N GLY A 31 -3.76 39.24 -2.51
CA GLY A 31 -3.77 39.03 -1.07
C GLY A 31 -4.07 40.29 -0.24
N THR A 32 -4.29 41.45 -0.86
CA THR A 32 -4.74 42.67 -0.16
C THR A 32 -6.25 42.65 0.07
N ALA A 33 -6.75 43.58 0.89
CA ALA A 33 -8.19 43.68 1.17
C ALA A 33 -8.62 45.11 1.48
N SER A 34 -9.90 45.38 1.24
CA SER A 34 -10.58 46.63 1.61
C SER A 34 -11.80 46.36 2.47
N GLN A 35 -12.17 47.32 3.29
CA GLN A 35 -13.43 47.32 4.03
C GLN A 35 -14.60 47.59 3.10
N LEU A 36 -15.81 47.29 3.56
CA LEU A 36 -17.07 47.53 2.82
C LEU A 36 -17.22 48.97 2.30
N PHE A 37 -16.65 49.96 2.99
CA PHE A 37 -16.70 51.38 2.61
C PHE A 37 -15.43 51.89 1.91
N GLY A 38 -14.58 50.99 1.39
CA GLY A 38 -13.44 51.34 0.52
C GLY A 38 -12.12 51.66 1.24
N ALA A 39 -12.11 51.77 2.56
CA ALA A 39 -10.86 51.92 3.33
C ALA A 39 -10.00 50.65 3.20
N GLY A 40 -8.72 50.80 2.85
CA GLY A 40 -7.78 49.66 2.80
C GLY A 40 -7.56 49.03 4.17
N VAL A 41 -7.38 47.71 4.22
CA VAL A 41 -6.98 47.02 5.44
C VAL A 41 -5.45 47.05 5.56
N GLU A 42 -4.95 47.74 6.58
CA GLU A 42 -3.50 47.81 6.83
C GLU A 42 -2.91 46.44 7.18
N ALA A 43 -1.82 46.09 6.53
CA ALA A 43 -1.07 44.87 6.82
C ALA A 43 -0.39 45.00 8.20
N SER A 44 -0.41 43.94 8.99
CA SER A 44 0.24 43.93 10.31
C SER A 44 1.29 42.82 10.43
N GLU A 45 2.48 43.20 10.86
CA GLU A 45 3.55 42.26 11.25
C GLU A 45 3.46 41.82 12.71
N ARG A 46 2.57 42.44 13.50
CA ARG A 46 2.37 42.09 14.91
C ARG A 46 1.97 40.61 15.04
N LEU A 47 2.55 39.93 16.03
CA LEU A 47 2.19 38.56 16.36
C LEU A 47 0.77 38.54 16.93
N GLY A 48 -0.18 38.03 16.14
CA GLY A 48 -1.55 37.78 16.58
C GLY A 48 -1.69 36.49 17.38
N GLN A 49 -2.93 36.08 17.68
CA GLN A 49 -3.21 34.82 18.36
C GLN A 49 -2.56 33.61 17.64
N PRO A 50 -1.95 32.67 18.39
CA PRO A 50 -1.30 31.51 17.80
C PRO A 50 -2.33 30.59 17.15
N VAL A 51 -2.08 30.22 15.89
CA VAL A 51 -2.89 29.25 15.14
C VAL A 51 -2.10 27.96 14.93
N SER A 52 -2.82 26.85 14.77
CA SER A 52 -2.19 25.53 14.62
C SER A 52 -1.34 25.43 13.35
N ARG A 53 -0.29 24.60 13.38
CA ARG A 53 0.52 24.27 12.19
C ARG A 53 -0.34 23.68 11.07
N ARG A 54 -1.39 22.93 11.42
CA ARG A 54 -2.35 22.34 10.49
C ARG A 54 -3.10 23.41 9.70
N PHE A 55 -3.56 24.48 10.35
CA PHE A 55 -4.17 25.63 9.66
C PHE A 55 -3.18 26.27 8.68
N VAL A 56 -1.95 26.55 9.10
CA VAL A 56 -0.95 27.20 8.24
C VAL A 56 -0.64 26.35 7.00
N ALA A 57 -0.50 25.03 7.17
CA ALA A 57 -0.26 24.10 6.06
C ALA A 57 -1.44 24.04 5.08
N LEU A 58 -2.69 24.01 5.58
CA LEU A 58 -3.89 24.04 4.76
C LEU A 58 -3.98 25.36 3.98
N SER A 59 -3.82 26.50 4.65
CA SER A 59 -3.87 27.84 4.05
C SER A 59 -2.81 28.03 2.97
N ALA A 60 -1.57 27.59 3.22
CA ALA A 60 -0.49 27.63 2.23
C ALA A 60 -0.79 26.79 0.99
N SER A 61 -1.56 25.70 1.14
CA SER A 61 -2.00 24.89 0.00
C SER A 61 -3.17 25.55 -0.73
N VAL A 62 -4.21 26.00 -0.02
CA VAL A 62 -5.41 26.59 -0.64
C VAL A 62 -5.08 27.92 -1.33
N ALA A 63 -4.07 28.65 -0.85
CA ALA A 63 -3.52 29.84 -1.50
C ALA A 63 -3.16 29.64 -2.98
N CYS A 64 -2.79 28.42 -3.38
CA CYS A 64 -2.46 28.08 -4.76
C CYS A 64 -3.70 27.84 -5.65
N HIS A 65 -4.90 27.70 -5.07
CA HIS A 65 -6.12 27.43 -5.81
C HIS A 65 -6.51 28.67 -6.66
N ARG A 66 -7.22 28.47 -7.78
CA ARG A 66 -7.60 29.59 -8.69
C ARG A 66 -8.90 30.29 -8.30
N ASP A 67 -9.65 29.70 -7.39
CA ASP A 67 -10.93 30.27 -6.94
C ASP A 67 -10.70 31.68 -6.35
N PRO A 68 -11.43 32.71 -6.84
CA PRO A 68 -11.25 34.09 -6.39
C PRO A 68 -11.65 34.27 -4.92
N CYS A 69 -12.55 33.44 -4.40
CA CYS A 69 -13.02 33.51 -3.02
C CYS A 69 -12.09 32.79 -2.02
N ARG A 70 -10.96 32.21 -2.45
CA ARG A 70 -10.05 31.46 -1.56
C ARG A 70 -9.56 32.28 -0.38
N TRP A 71 -9.25 33.57 -0.58
CA TRP A 71 -8.75 34.45 0.47
C TRP A 71 -9.82 34.77 1.50
N ALA A 72 -11.04 35.06 1.04
CA ALA A 72 -12.20 35.26 1.90
C ALA A 72 -12.53 34.00 2.73
N GLN A 73 -12.46 32.81 2.11
CA GLN A 73 -12.71 31.54 2.80
C GLN A 73 -11.64 31.21 3.84
N LEU A 74 -10.36 31.46 3.53
CA LEU A 74 -9.27 31.29 4.50
C LEU A 74 -9.39 32.28 5.67
N TYR A 75 -9.84 33.52 5.41
CA TYR A 75 -10.06 34.50 6.46
C TYR A 75 -11.27 34.13 7.33
N ALA A 76 -12.36 33.67 6.73
CA ALA A 76 -13.51 33.15 7.47
C ALA A 76 -13.14 31.98 8.39
N LEU A 77 -12.26 31.09 7.95
CA LEU A 77 -11.76 30.00 8.78
C LEU A 77 -10.90 30.55 9.93
N LEU A 78 -9.98 31.47 9.64
CA LEU A 78 -9.16 32.11 10.67
C LEU A 78 -10.02 32.79 11.73
N TRP A 79 -11.03 33.57 11.29
CA TRP A 79 -11.96 34.27 12.18
C TRP A 79 -12.68 33.30 13.12
N ARG A 80 -13.26 32.22 12.59
CA ARG A 80 -13.98 31.23 13.41
C ARG A 80 -13.06 30.52 14.41
N LEU A 81 -11.85 30.15 13.98
CA LEU A 81 -10.85 29.53 14.86
C LEU A 81 -10.47 30.43 16.05
N THR A 82 -10.44 31.76 15.85
CA THR A 82 -10.08 32.73 16.89
C THR A 82 -11.28 33.27 17.67
N HIS A 83 -12.51 33.00 17.23
CA HIS A 83 -13.76 33.48 17.83
C HIS A 83 -14.67 32.33 18.29
N GLY A 84 -14.10 31.36 19.02
CA GLY A 84 -14.88 30.37 19.77
C GLY A 84 -14.98 28.98 19.14
N GLU A 85 -14.38 28.73 17.97
CA GLU A 85 -14.41 27.41 17.31
C GLU A 85 -13.01 26.79 17.11
N PRO A 86 -12.21 26.55 18.16
CA PRO A 86 -10.80 26.12 18.03
C PRO A 86 -10.62 24.74 17.36
N HIS A 87 -11.62 23.86 17.43
CA HIS A 87 -11.60 22.51 16.87
C HIS A 87 -12.20 22.42 15.46
N LEU A 88 -12.54 23.54 14.82
CA LEU A 88 -13.21 23.56 13.51
C LEU A 88 -12.45 22.76 12.42
N LEU A 89 -11.11 22.71 12.49
CA LEU A 89 -10.29 21.93 11.56
C LEU A 89 -10.54 20.40 11.59
N GLU A 90 -11.18 19.90 12.64
CA GLU A 90 -11.52 18.48 12.85
C GLU A 90 -12.94 18.15 12.37
N VAL A 91 -13.80 19.17 12.22
CA VAL A 91 -15.20 19.03 11.82
C VAL A 91 -15.31 19.00 10.29
N VAL A 92 -15.10 17.83 9.70
CA VAL A 92 -15.11 17.65 8.23
C VAL A 92 -16.48 17.93 7.60
N THR A 93 -17.55 17.83 8.38
CA THR A 93 -18.93 18.12 7.96
C THR A 93 -19.26 19.61 7.87
N ASP A 94 -18.42 20.48 8.43
CA ASP A 94 -18.63 21.93 8.34
C ASP A 94 -18.54 22.41 6.87
N PRO A 95 -19.49 23.22 6.37
CA PRO A 95 -19.52 23.63 4.97
C PRO A 95 -18.28 24.41 4.50
N LEU A 96 -17.66 25.21 5.38
CA LEU A 96 -16.45 25.94 5.05
C LEU A 96 -15.24 24.99 4.98
N MET A 97 -15.12 24.07 5.94
CA MET A 97 -14.08 23.05 5.91
C MET A 97 -14.20 22.12 4.70
N TYR A 98 -15.41 21.69 4.35
CA TYR A 98 -15.65 20.86 3.16
C TYR A 98 -15.14 21.54 1.88
N ARG A 99 -15.43 22.84 1.68
CA ARG A 99 -14.91 23.60 0.53
C ARG A 99 -13.39 23.70 0.55
N LEU A 100 -12.79 24.04 1.69
CA LEU A 100 -11.34 24.19 1.83
C LEU A 100 -10.58 22.87 1.61
N VAL A 101 -11.10 21.74 2.10
CA VAL A 101 -10.55 20.41 1.87
C VAL A 101 -10.61 20.04 0.38
N ARG A 102 -11.71 20.37 -0.31
CA ARG A 102 -11.81 20.15 -1.77
C ARG A 102 -10.80 20.99 -2.55
N MET A 103 -10.64 22.28 -2.21
CA MET A 103 -9.62 23.14 -2.81
C MET A 103 -8.21 22.60 -2.56
N HIS A 104 -7.93 22.17 -1.33
CA HIS A 104 -6.66 21.53 -0.98
C HIS A 104 -6.38 20.29 -1.84
N GLY A 105 -7.37 19.40 -1.98
CA GLY A 105 -7.26 18.21 -2.83
C GLY A 105 -7.03 18.56 -4.31
N ALA A 106 -7.68 19.60 -4.83
CA ALA A 106 -7.51 20.07 -6.20
C ALA A 106 -6.09 20.61 -6.45
N VAL A 107 -5.56 21.42 -5.53
CA VAL A 107 -4.17 21.89 -5.59
C VAL A 107 -3.18 20.72 -5.54
N ARG A 108 -3.38 19.74 -4.64
CA ARG A 108 -2.52 18.55 -4.57
C ARG A 108 -2.50 17.78 -5.88
N ARG A 109 -3.66 17.59 -6.51
CA ARG A 109 -3.76 16.95 -7.84
C ARG A 109 -3.03 17.75 -8.92
N ALA A 110 -3.15 19.09 -8.91
CA ALA A 110 -2.43 19.93 -9.87
C ALA A 110 -0.91 19.84 -9.70
N SER A 111 -0.40 19.87 -8.46
CA SER A 111 1.03 19.63 -8.17
C SER A 111 1.46 18.24 -8.64
N HIS A 112 0.68 17.20 -8.35
CA HIS A 112 0.97 15.83 -8.80
C HIS A 112 1.05 15.74 -10.33
N LYS A 113 0.09 16.35 -11.03
CA LYS A 113 0.07 16.41 -12.50
C LYS A 113 1.29 17.14 -13.06
N MET A 114 1.70 18.25 -12.46
CA MET A 114 2.94 18.94 -12.86
C MET A 114 4.15 18.03 -12.71
N LYS A 115 4.32 17.34 -11.57
CA LYS A 115 5.42 16.38 -11.36
C LYS A 115 5.42 15.22 -12.36
N ALA A 116 4.23 14.74 -12.75
CA ALA A 116 4.08 13.59 -13.62
C ALA A 116 4.23 13.92 -15.12
N PHE A 117 3.78 15.10 -15.54
CA PHE A 117 3.58 15.45 -16.95
C PHE A 117 4.45 16.58 -17.47
N VAL A 118 5.25 17.24 -16.63
CA VAL A 118 6.31 18.14 -17.11
C VAL A 118 7.29 17.32 -17.96
N ARG A 119 7.57 17.80 -19.16
CA ARG A 119 8.55 17.25 -20.09
C ARG A 119 9.45 18.39 -20.52
N SER A 120 10.73 18.29 -20.18
CA SER A 120 11.74 19.26 -20.55
C SER A 120 12.49 18.81 -21.80
N ARG A 121 13.06 19.77 -22.52
CA ARG A 121 13.92 19.55 -23.69
C ARG A 121 15.18 20.38 -23.54
N ALA A 122 16.31 19.83 -23.92
CA ALA A 122 17.57 20.57 -23.92
C ALA A 122 17.57 21.63 -25.04
N VAL A 123 17.92 22.86 -24.67
CA VAL A 123 18.13 24.02 -25.56
C VAL A 123 19.36 24.73 -25.00
N ASP A 124 20.46 24.79 -25.76
CA ASP A 124 21.70 25.49 -25.39
C ASP A 124 22.16 25.21 -23.94
N ASP A 125 22.30 23.92 -23.59
CA ASP A 125 22.68 23.43 -22.25
C ASP A 125 21.69 23.70 -21.09
N GLU A 126 20.47 24.18 -21.39
CA GLU A 126 19.37 24.36 -20.43
C GLU A 126 18.13 23.53 -20.82
N TYR A 127 17.51 22.88 -19.85
CA TYR A 127 16.31 22.05 -20.05
C TYR A 127 15.03 22.87 -19.86
N ILE A 128 14.34 23.19 -20.95
CA ILE A 128 13.15 24.04 -20.94
C ILE A 128 11.88 23.18 -21.07
N ALA A 129 10.87 23.44 -20.23
CA ALA A 129 9.57 22.78 -20.26
C ALA A 129 8.42 23.79 -20.24
N TRP A 130 7.46 23.64 -21.14
CA TRP A 130 6.17 24.35 -21.06
C TRP A 130 5.14 23.50 -20.31
N PHE A 131 4.44 24.08 -19.33
CA PHE A 131 3.36 23.41 -18.61
C PHE A 131 2.23 24.35 -18.22
N GLU A 132 0.98 23.88 -18.34
CA GLU A 132 -0.21 24.65 -17.97
C GLU A 132 -0.92 23.97 -16.78
N PRO A 133 -0.58 24.33 -15.54
CA PRO A 133 -1.19 23.71 -14.38
C PRO A 133 -2.61 24.23 -14.15
N ALA A 134 -3.50 23.34 -13.68
CA ALA A 134 -4.88 23.71 -13.34
C ALA A 134 -4.95 24.76 -12.20
N HIS A 135 -3.92 24.85 -11.37
CA HIS A 135 -3.79 25.78 -10.24
C HIS A 135 -2.38 26.36 -10.15
N ARG A 136 -2.17 27.41 -9.36
CA ARG A 136 -0.90 28.16 -9.24
C ARG A 136 0.11 27.41 -8.37
N VAL A 137 0.61 26.29 -8.88
CA VAL A 137 1.41 25.32 -8.12
C VAL A 137 2.89 25.35 -8.46
N VAL A 138 3.33 26.20 -9.38
CA VAL A 138 4.72 26.20 -9.88
C VAL A 138 5.72 26.41 -8.77
N GLU A 139 5.60 27.51 -8.04
CA GLU A 139 6.46 27.79 -6.88
C GLU A 139 6.40 26.66 -5.83
N LYS A 140 5.20 26.15 -5.56
CA LYS A 140 5.01 25.06 -4.59
C LYS A 140 5.70 23.76 -5.03
N THR A 141 5.82 23.54 -6.33
CA THR A 141 6.25 22.27 -6.92
C THR A 141 7.70 22.34 -7.40
N ALA A 142 8.24 23.53 -7.68
CA ALA A 142 9.60 23.72 -8.18
C ALA A 142 10.69 23.07 -7.30
N PRO A 143 10.63 23.09 -5.95
CA PRO A 143 11.63 22.39 -5.12
C PRO A 143 11.75 20.88 -5.42
N PHE A 144 10.66 20.22 -5.83
CA PHE A 144 10.72 18.81 -6.24
C PHE A 144 11.62 18.60 -7.47
N PHE A 145 11.62 19.55 -8.41
CA PHE A 145 12.47 19.47 -9.60
C PHE A 145 13.92 19.81 -9.26
N VAL A 146 14.16 20.72 -8.30
CA VAL A 146 15.51 21.03 -7.79
C VAL A 146 16.12 19.78 -7.15
N GLU A 147 15.38 19.13 -6.24
CA GLU A 147 15.83 17.91 -5.56
C GLU A 147 16.05 16.74 -6.53
N ARG A 148 15.23 16.64 -7.58
CA ARG A 148 15.27 15.52 -8.54
C ARG A 148 16.34 15.68 -9.61
N PHE A 149 16.60 16.91 -10.04
CA PHE A 149 17.52 17.25 -11.12
C PHE A 149 18.49 18.35 -10.69
N PRO A 150 19.29 18.16 -9.62
CA PRO A 150 20.13 19.21 -9.06
C PRO A 150 21.29 19.58 -10.00
N SER A 151 21.80 18.62 -10.77
CA SER A 151 22.95 18.77 -11.67
C SER A 151 22.57 19.28 -13.07
N MET A 152 21.29 19.56 -13.34
CA MET A 152 20.81 20.03 -14.63
C MET A 152 20.34 21.47 -14.51
N ARG A 153 20.66 22.33 -15.48
CA ARG A 153 20.03 23.65 -15.58
C ARG A 153 18.67 23.47 -16.23
N TRP A 154 17.60 23.99 -15.63
CA TRP A 154 16.25 23.81 -16.18
C TRP A 154 15.33 24.99 -15.91
N SER A 155 14.36 25.17 -16.81
CA SER A 155 13.31 26.18 -16.71
C SER A 155 11.95 25.55 -16.97
N ILE A 156 10.99 25.74 -16.05
CA ILE A 156 9.59 25.37 -16.22
C ILE A 156 8.78 26.65 -16.41
N LEU A 157 8.26 26.79 -17.63
CA LEU A 157 7.52 27.96 -18.10
C LEU A 157 6.02 27.69 -18.01
N THR A 158 5.29 28.59 -17.36
CA THR A 158 3.82 28.51 -17.25
C THR A 158 3.17 29.89 -17.33
N PRO A 159 1.86 29.99 -17.60
CA PRO A 159 1.15 31.27 -17.66
C PRO A 159 1.07 32.05 -16.34
N ASP A 160 1.19 31.39 -15.17
CA ASP A 160 1.00 32.06 -13.86
C ASP A 160 2.29 32.31 -13.09
N GLY A 161 3.41 31.76 -13.57
CA GLY A 161 4.71 31.86 -12.93
C GLY A 161 5.67 30.84 -13.52
N CYS A 162 6.93 31.23 -13.68
CA CYS A 162 7.97 30.33 -14.16
C CYS A 162 8.96 30.03 -13.03
N ALA A 163 9.61 28.88 -13.13
CA ALA A 163 10.66 28.46 -12.21
C ALA A 163 11.91 28.09 -12.98
N ARG A 164 13.05 28.66 -12.61
CA ARG A 164 14.36 28.37 -13.22
C ARG A 164 15.36 27.95 -12.16
N TRP A 165 16.05 26.86 -12.42
CA TRP A 165 17.17 26.37 -11.63
C TRP A 165 18.44 26.44 -12.47
N ASP A 166 19.41 27.23 -12.00
CA ASP A 166 20.67 27.45 -12.71
C ASP A 166 21.80 26.49 -12.28
N GLY A 167 21.51 25.56 -11.37
CA GLY A 167 22.48 24.63 -10.77
C GLY A 167 22.82 24.96 -9.32
N GLU A 168 22.55 26.18 -8.86
CA GLU A 168 22.86 26.64 -7.50
C GLU A 168 21.66 27.26 -6.80
N ALA A 169 20.85 28.04 -7.53
CA ALA A 169 19.72 28.79 -7.00
C ALA A 169 18.43 28.58 -7.81
N LEU A 170 17.32 28.49 -7.10
CA LEU A 170 15.98 28.48 -7.69
C LEU A 170 15.47 29.91 -7.77
N SER A 171 15.25 30.40 -9.00
CA SER A 171 14.61 31.69 -9.26
C SER A 171 13.17 31.50 -9.75
N LEU A 172 12.28 32.41 -9.32
CA LEU A 172 10.88 32.42 -9.70
C LEU A 172 10.59 33.74 -10.42
N THR A 173 9.98 33.66 -11.60
CA THR A 173 9.63 34.82 -12.42
C THR A 173 8.12 34.83 -12.71
N PRO A 174 7.56 35.97 -13.14
CA PRO A 174 6.18 36.01 -13.64
C PRO A 174 5.94 35.02 -14.77
N GLY A 175 4.68 34.66 -14.97
CA GLY A 175 4.30 33.77 -16.06
C GLY A 175 4.54 34.40 -17.43
N ILE A 176 4.71 33.55 -18.44
CA ILE A 176 4.89 33.97 -19.82
C ILE A 176 3.80 33.35 -20.71
N GLU A 177 3.62 33.87 -21.91
CA GLU A 177 2.73 33.27 -22.90
C GLU A 177 3.40 32.16 -23.70
N ARG A 178 2.60 31.21 -24.22
CA ARG A 178 3.12 30.03 -24.92
C ARG A 178 3.97 30.38 -26.15
N HIS A 179 3.64 31.45 -26.85
CA HIS A 179 4.36 31.88 -28.06
C HIS A 179 5.78 32.39 -27.75
N GLN A 180 6.06 32.72 -26.49
CA GLN A 180 7.37 33.19 -26.02
C GLN A 180 8.29 32.01 -25.63
N ALA A 181 7.79 30.77 -25.63
CA ALA A 181 8.58 29.57 -25.37
C ALA A 181 9.25 29.04 -26.67
N PRO A 182 10.47 28.48 -26.60
CA PRO A 182 11.18 27.99 -27.79
C PRO A 182 10.39 26.92 -28.58
N PRO A 183 10.49 26.91 -29.93
CA PRO A 183 9.82 25.92 -30.78
C PRO A 183 10.32 24.49 -30.48
N THR A 184 9.40 23.53 -30.60
CA THR A 184 9.53 22.19 -30.01
C THR A 184 9.35 21.08 -31.06
N HIS A 185 10.41 20.67 -31.77
CA HIS A 185 10.42 19.43 -32.54
C HIS A 185 11.83 18.80 -32.60
N ASP A 186 12.00 17.56 -32.11
CA ASP A 186 12.84 16.53 -32.78
C ASP A 186 12.93 15.13 -32.10
N ALA A 187 13.32 14.15 -32.93
CA ALA A 187 13.88 12.78 -32.80
C ALA A 187 13.66 11.89 -31.54
N LEU A 188 13.64 12.44 -30.31
CA LEU A 188 13.53 11.63 -29.08
C LEU A 188 12.10 11.06 -28.87
N GLU A 189 11.11 11.71 -29.47
CA GLU A 189 9.71 11.33 -29.40
C GLU A 189 9.43 9.97 -30.07
N ASP A 190 10.12 9.63 -31.16
CA ASP A 190 9.93 8.35 -31.87
C ASP A 190 10.41 7.14 -31.07
N LEU A 191 11.57 7.29 -30.40
CA LEU A 191 12.10 6.27 -29.49
C LEU A 191 11.18 6.04 -28.29
N TRP A 192 10.64 7.12 -27.71
CA TRP A 192 9.68 7.02 -26.61
C TRP A 192 8.34 6.42 -27.03
N ARG A 193 7.81 6.82 -28.20
CA ARG A 193 6.60 6.22 -28.80
C ARG A 193 6.77 4.72 -29.01
N THR A 194 7.92 4.31 -29.53
CA THR A 194 8.26 2.90 -29.78
C THR A 194 8.32 2.10 -28.48
N TYR A 195 9.00 2.63 -27.46
CA TYR A 195 9.09 2.02 -26.14
C TYR A 195 7.70 1.90 -25.46
N TYR A 196 6.88 2.95 -25.53
CA TYR A 196 5.54 2.95 -24.96
C TYR A 196 4.63 1.93 -25.65
N ALA A 197 4.68 1.86 -26.98
CA ALA A 197 3.92 0.88 -27.76
C ALA A 197 4.34 -0.58 -27.48
N GLY A 198 5.63 -0.81 -27.22
CA GLY A 198 6.18 -2.12 -26.85
C GLY A 198 5.83 -2.57 -25.43
N THR A 199 5.71 -1.64 -24.47
CA THR A 199 5.38 -1.93 -23.07
C THR A 199 3.88 -1.87 -22.76
N PHE A 200 3.05 -1.37 -23.68
CA PHE A 200 1.60 -1.30 -23.55
C PHE A 200 0.98 -2.70 -23.43
N ASN A 201 0.38 -3.01 -22.28
CA ASN A 201 -0.31 -4.27 -22.04
C ASN A 201 -1.80 -4.15 -22.43
N PRO A 202 -2.22 -4.72 -23.58
CA PRO A 202 -3.58 -4.55 -24.09
C PRO A 202 -4.64 -5.25 -23.22
N ALA A 203 -4.27 -6.26 -22.43
CA ALA A 203 -5.17 -6.97 -21.52
C ALA A 203 -5.48 -6.20 -20.22
N ARG A 204 -4.74 -5.13 -19.92
CA ARG A 204 -4.93 -4.26 -18.74
C ARG A 204 -5.51 -2.89 -19.08
N LEU A 205 -5.98 -2.70 -20.31
CA LEU A 205 -6.48 -1.42 -20.78
C LEU A 205 -7.83 -1.07 -20.11
N ASN A 206 -7.80 -0.17 -19.13
CA ASN A 206 -9.01 0.46 -18.59
C ASN A 206 -9.12 1.91 -19.11
N ARG A 207 -10.04 2.13 -20.05
CA ARG A 207 -10.23 3.44 -20.72
C ARG A 207 -10.70 4.53 -19.76
N GLU A 208 -11.46 4.18 -18.73
CA GLU A 208 -11.94 5.13 -17.72
C GLU A 208 -10.81 5.56 -16.79
N ALA A 209 -10.05 4.61 -16.26
CA ALA A 209 -8.88 4.88 -15.42
C ALA A 209 -7.80 5.66 -16.21
N MET A 210 -7.58 5.30 -17.48
CA MET A 210 -6.65 6.02 -18.35
C MET A 210 -7.09 7.49 -18.56
N ARG A 211 -8.39 7.75 -18.76
CA ARG A 211 -8.92 9.13 -18.89
C ARG A 211 -8.90 9.91 -17.58
N ALA A 212 -9.09 9.24 -16.44
CA ALA A 212 -9.02 9.86 -15.12
C ALA A 212 -7.59 10.26 -14.73
N GLU A 213 -6.63 9.36 -14.96
CA GLU A 213 -5.21 9.56 -14.61
C GLU A 213 -4.44 10.36 -15.67
N MET A 214 -4.81 10.25 -16.95
CA MET A 214 -4.24 11.02 -18.07
C MET A 214 -5.33 11.81 -18.81
N PRO A 215 -5.79 12.96 -18.28
CA PRO A 215 -6.83 13.75 -18.92
C PRO A 215 -6.41 14.25 -20.31
N ARG A 216 -7.34 14.22 -21.28
CA ARG A 216 -7.10 14.63 -22.69
C ARG A 216 -6.52 16.04 -22.83
N ALA A 217 -6.84 16.95 -21.91
CA ALA A 217 -6.30 18.31 -21.91
C ALA A 217 -4.76 18.37 -21.84
N TYR A 218 -4.10 17.34 -21.30
CA TYR A 218 -2.64 17.26 -21.19
C TYR A 218 -1.98 16.45 -22.32
N TRP A 219 -2.76 15.83 -23.21
CA TRP A 219 -2.24 14.99 -24.28
C TRP A 219 -1.41 15.77 -25.30
N LYS A 220 -1.70 17.07 -25.48
CA LYS A 220 -0.90 18.00 -26.29
C LYS A 220 0.58 18.10 -25.85
N ASN A 221 0.89 17.68 -24.63
CA ASN A 221 2.24 17.71 -24.05
C ASN A 221 2.88 16.31 -23.96
N LEU A 222 2.24 15.26 -24.51
CA LEU A 222 2.67 13.86 -24.39
C LEU A 222 2.93 13.23 -25.76
N PRO A 223 4.18 12.83 -26.07
CA PRO A 223 4.49 12.12 -27.32
C PRO A 223 3.75 10.78 -27.45
N GLU A 224 3.57 10.06 -26.34
CA GLU A 224 2.85 8.79 -26.31
C GLU A 224 1.36 8.93 -26.64
N ALA A 225 0.75 10.11 -26.45
CA ALA A 225 -0.68 10.30 -26.69
C ALA A 225 -1.07 10.07 -28.16
N GLN A 226 -0.11 10.20 -29.09
CA GLN A 226 -0.29 9.95 -30.51
C GLN A 226 -0.46 8.46 -30.83
N VAL A 227 0.13 7.56 -30.04
CA VAL A 227 0.01 6.10 -30.23
C VAL A 227 -1.12 5.46 -29.42
N ILE A 228 -1.63 6.16 -28.39
CA ILE A 228 -2.69 5.63 -27.50
C ILE A 228 -3.95 5.25 -28.26
N GLU A 229 -4.42 6.04 -29.23
CA GLU A 229 -5.64 5.71 -29.98
C GLU A 229 -5.46 4.46 -30.85
N ALA A 230 -4.32 4.34 -31.55
CA ALA A 230 -4.00 3.16 -32.34
C ALA A 230 -3.88 1.90 -31.46
N LEU A 231 -3.11 1.98 -30.37
CA LEU A 231 -2.93 0.88 -29.42
C LEU A 231 -4.24 0.47 -28.75
N THR A 232 -5.11 1.42 -28.43
CA THR A 232 -6.44 1.18 -27.85
C THR A 232 -7.40 0.51 -28.83
N ARG A 233 -7.28 0.82 -30.12
CA ARG A 233 -8.07 0.22 -31.21
C ARG A 233 -7.59 -1.20 -31.52
N GLU A 234 -6.28 -1.42 -31.48
CA GLU A 234 -5.65 -2.72 -31.75
C GLU A 234 -5.69 -3.68 -30.55
N ALA A 235 -5.94 -3.17 -29.33
CA ALA A 235 -5.93 -3.96 -28.11
C ALA A 235 -6.83 -5.22 -28.18
N PRO A 236 -8.09 -5.18 -28.64
CA PRO A 236 -8.93 -6.37 -28.74
C PRO A 236 -8.35 -7.44 -29.69
N ALA A 237 -7.80 -7.02 -30.83
CA ALA A 237 -7.18 -7.94 -31.79
C ALA A 237 -5.85 -8.53 -31.27
N ARG A 238 -5.04 -7.74 -30.56
CA ARG A 238 -3.82 -8.21 -29.88
C ARG A 238 -4.15 -9.21 -28.78
N VAL A 239 -5.18 -8.95 -27.96
CA VAL A 239 -5.69 -9.88 -26.95
C VAL A 239 -6.22 -11.16 -27.61
N GLY A 240 -6.97 -11.06 -28.70
CA GLY A 240 -7.44 -12.23 -29.47
C GLY A 240 -6.28 -13.09 -30.00
N ARG A 241 -5.22 -12.47 -30.52
CA ARG A 241 -3.99 -13.19 -30.93
C ARG A 241 -3.26 -13.83 -29.74
N MET A 242 -3.20 -13.15 -28.60
CA MET A 242 -2.60 -13.68 -27.37
C MET A 242 -3.41 -14.89 -26.86
N ILE A 243 -4.74 -14.82 -26.87
CA ILE A 243 -5.63 -15.94 -26.52
C ILE A 243 -5.43 -17.09 -27.51
N ALA A 244 -5.39 -16.82 -28.82
CA ALA A 244 -5.17 -17.84 -29.85
C ALA A 244 -3.76 -18.49 -29.77
N GLN A 245 -2.74 -17.75 -29.35
CA GLN A 245 -1.40 -18.28 -29.05
C GLN A 245 -1.38 -19.12 -27.77
N THR A 246 -2.20 -18.76 -26.77
CA THR A 246 -2.35 -19.51 -25.50
C THR A 246 -3.15 -20.80 -25.69
N LEU A 247 -4.01 -20.87 -26.71
CA LEU A 247 -4.77 -22.07 -27.11
C LEU A 247 -3.98 -23.07 -27.95
N ARG A 248 -2.72 -22.78 -28.32
CA ARG A 248 -1.84 -23.83 -28.85
C ARG A 248 -1.56 -24.83 -27.73
N ALA A 249 -1.67 -26.12 -28.05
CA ALA A 249 -1.35 -27.20 -27.14
C ALA A 249 0.00 -26.93 -26.46
N PRO A 250 0.12 -27.08 -25.13
CA PRO A 250 1.39 -26.90 -24.45
C PRO A 250 2.39 -27.85 -25.08
N GLN A 251 3.56 -27.34 -25.48
CA GLN A 251 4.68 -28.22 -25.83
C GLN A 251 4.95 -29.15 -24.65
N PRO A 252 5.19 -30.45 -24.91
CA PRO A 252 5.56 -31.39 -23.85
C PRO A 252 6.77 -30.86 -23.07
N LEU A 253 6.76 -31.11 -21.76
CA LEU A 253 7.92 -30.86 -20.91
C LEU A 253 9.10 -31.70 -21.45
N PRO A 254 10.34 -31.20 -21.40
CA PRO A 254 11.50 -31.97 -21.85
C PRO A 254 11.63 -33.29 -21.04
N ASP A 255 12.01 -34.37 -21.73
CA ASP A 255 11.96 -35.78 -21.32
C ASP A 255 12.76 -36.14 -20.05
N ASN A 256 13.47 -35.19 -19.45
CA ASN A 256 14.31 -35.38 -18.28
C ASN A 256 13.57 -35.33 -16.93
N LEU A 257 12.23 -35.34 -16.92
CA LEU A 257 11.40 -35.48 -15.72
C LEU A 257 10.64 -36.82 -15.62
N GLU A 258 10.44 -37.55 -16.73
CA GLU A 258 9.75 -38.86 -16.71
C GLU A 258 10.62 -39.97 -16.09
N ALA A 259 11.95 -39.83 -16.13
CA ALA A 259 12.88 -40.86 -15.66
C ALA A 259 12.94 -41.03 -14.12
N ARG A 260 12.14 -40.31 -13.33
CA ARG A 260 12.09 -40.44 -11.85
C ARG A 260 10.73 -40.85 -11.30
N GLU A 261 9.74 -41.15 -12.14
CA GLU A 261 8.43 -41.65 -11.70
C GLU A 261 8.49 -43.05 -11.09
N SER A 262 9.57 -43.82 -11.29
CA SER A 262 9.65 -45.22 -10.84
C SER A 262 10.26 -45.46 -9.45
N ALA A 263 10.53 -44.42 -8.64
CA ALA A 263 11.23 -44.60 -7.36
C ALA A 263 10.46 -44.18 -6.09
N CYS A 264 9.23 -43.68 -6.19
CA CYS A 264 8.44 -43.29 -5.00
C CYS A 264 7.08 -43.99 -4.98
N ILE A 265 7.08 -45.30 -4.71
CA ILE A 265 5.88 -46.02 -4.26
C ILE A 265 6.11 -46.44 -2.81
N ALA A 266 5.26 -45.93 -1.93
CA ALA A 266 4.57 -46.64 -0.84
C ALA A 266 4.36 -45.78 0.42
N THR A 267 3.46 -44.81 0.34
CA THR A 267 2.62 -44.44 1.48
C THR A 267 1.23 -44.13 0.93
N PRO A 268 0.14 -44.72 1.45
CA PRO A 268 -1.19 -44.41 0.95
C PRO A 268 -1.52 -42.97 1.36
N VAL A 269 -1.35 -42.04 0.42
CA VAL A 269 -1.83 -40.67 0.55
C VAL A 269 -3.35 -40.76 0.47
N VAL A 270 -4.04 -40.47 1.57
CA VAL A 270 -5.49 -40.43 1.58
C VAL A 270 -5.95 -39.41 0.55
N ASP A 271 -6.71 -39.89 -0.43
CA ASP A 271 -7.38 -39.12 -1.47
C ASP A 271 -8.17 -37.97 -0.84
N HIS A 272 -8.09 -36.80 -1.47
CA HIS A 272 -8.69 -35.55 -1.01
C HIS A 272 -10.09 -35.74 -0.40
N VAL A 273 -10.23 -35.51 0.90
CA VAL A 273 -11.53 -35.59 1.58
C VAL A 273 -12.30 -34.31 1.30
N ALA A 274 -13.41 -34.43 0.56
CA ALA A 274 -14.37 -33.33 0.42
C ALA A 274 -14.96 -33.00 1.80
N TRP A 275 -14.97 -31.71 2.14
CA TRP A 275 -15.48 -31.22 3.41
C TRP A 275 -17.01 -31.41 3.48
N ASP A 276 -17.50 -32.10 4.51
CA ASP A 276 -18.94 -32.33 4.73
C ASP A 276 -19.61 -31.08 5.31
N ALA A 277 -20.51 -30.46 4.54
CA ALA A 277 -21.26 -29.28 4.94
C ALA A 277 -22.13 -29.50 6.19
N ALA A 278 -22.40 -30.75 6.59
CA ALA A 278 -23.12 -31.08 7.81
C ALA A 278 -22.35 -30.77 9.12
N PHE A 279 -21.05 -30.44 9.03
CA PHE A 279 -20.20 -30.21 10.20
C PHE A 279 -20.05 -28.75 10.64
N ASP A 280 -20.73 -27.79 10.01
CA ASP A 280 -20.79 -26.41 10.52
C ASP A 280 -21.93 -26.26 11.54
N PRO A 281 -21.65 -26.19 12.84
CA PRO A 281 -22.69 -25.92 13.83
C PRO A 281 -23.32 -24.53 13.68
N GLY A 282 -22.67 -23.60 12.96
CA GLY A 282 -23.01 -22.18 12.96
C GLY A 282 -22.57 -21.50 14.26
N TRP A 283 -22.45 -20.16 14.23
CA TRP A 283 -21.84 -19.40 15.34
C TRP A 283 -22.59 -19.54 16.68
N ARG A 284 -23.92 -19.75 16.66
CA ARG A 284 -24.74 -19.87 17.88
C ARG A 284 -24.42 -21.14 18.63
N GLU A 285 -24.46 -22.27 17.93
CA GLU A 285 -24.14 -23.59 18.48
C GLU A 285 -22.65 -23.67 18.82
N ALA A 286 -21.76 -23.09 17.99
CA ALA A 286 -20.34 -22.99 18.31
C ALA A 286 -20.09 -22.20 19.61
N LYS A 287 -20.80 -21.07 19.81
CA LYS A 287 -20.74 -20.29 21.05
C LYS A 287 -21.25 -21.10 22.24
N TRP A 288 -22.39 -21.78 22.11
CA TRP A 288 -22.92 -22.61 23.17
C TRP A 288 -21.96 -23.76 23.53
N ARG A 289 -21.38 -24.44 22.55
CA ARG A 289 -20.35 -25.47 22.77
C ARG A 289 -19.12 -24.90 23.45
N ALA A 290 -18.70 -23.68 23.10
CA ALA A 290 -17.58 -22.99 23.72
C ALA A 290 -17.82 -22.71 25.21
N GLU A 291 -19.06 -22.44 25.63
CA GLU A 291 -19.43 -22.27 27.04
C GLU A 291 -19.35 -23.59 27.85
N LEU A 292 -19.27 -24.74 27.18
CA LEU A 292 -19.20 -26.07 27.80
C LEU A 292 -17.76 -26.62 27.92
N VAL A 293 -16.78 -25.97 27.29
CA VAL A 293 -15.37 -26.40 27.33
C VAL A 293 -14.57 -25.55 28.31
N PRO A 294 -13.47 -26.08 28.88
CA PRO A 294 -12.62 -25.33 29.80
C PRO A 294 -12.05 -24.06 29.16
N ASP A 295 -11.85 -23.02 29.96
CA ASP A 295 -11.26 -21.74 29.53
C ASP A 295 -9.81 -21.85 28.98
N ARG A 296 -9.15 -22.99 29.21
CA ARG A 296 -7.77 -23.26 28.75
C ARG A 296 -7.70 -24.43 27.79
N TRP A 297 -6.78 -24.35 26.82
CA TRP A 297 -6.46 -25.47 25.95
C TRP A 297 -5.93 -26.66 26.75
N PRO A 298 -6.33 -27.91 26.43
CA PRO A 298 -5.77 -29.10 27.06
C PRO A 298 -4.27 -29.19 26.81
N THR A 299 -3.48 -29.38 27.87
CA THR A 299 -2.04 -29.62 27.73
C THR A 299 -1.82 -31.01 27.12
N GLY A 300 -1.06 -31.10 26.02
CA GLY A 300 -0.76 -32.38 25.38
C GLY A 300 -1.97 -33.02 24.68
N LEU A 301 -2.74 -32.24 23.90
CA LEU A 301 -3.76 -32.83 23.05
C LEU A 301 -3.09 -33.67 21.97
N HIS A 302 -3.19 -34.99 22.09
CA HIS A 302 -2.65 -35.95 21.13
C HIS A 302 -3.80 -36.60 20.36
N ALA A 303 -3.72 -36.57 19.03
CA ALA A 303 -4.71 -37.21 18.17
C ALA A 303 -3.99 -38.01 17.08
N ARG A 304 -4.29 -39.31 17.00
CA ARG A 304 -3.76 -40.22 15.98
C ARG A 304 -2.22 -40.19 15.85
N GLY A 305 -1.52 -40.02 16.97
CA GLY A 305 -0.06 -39.98 17.02
C GLY A 305 0.56 -38.60 16.74
N CYS A 306 -0.26 -37.56 16.55
CA CYS A 306 0.19 -36.18 16.34
C CYS A 306 -0.16 -35.28 17.52
N ASP A 307 0.69 -34.31 17.79
CA ASP A 307 0.40 -33.21 18.72
C ASP A 307 -0.50 -32.19 18.02
N VAL A 308 -1.60 -31.82 18.68
CA VAL A 308 -2.56 -30.85 18.17
C VAL A 308 -2.46 -29.56 18.97
N LEU A 309 -2.02 -28.51 18.29
CA LEU A 309 -1.93 -27.17 18.84
C LEU A 309 -3.00 -26.28 18.21
N ALA A 310 -3.59 -25.39 19.02
CA ALA A 310 -4.48 -24.35 18.54
C ALA A 310 -4.07 -23.00 19.12
N GLY A 311 -4.33 -21.95 18.36
CA GLY A 311 -4.04 -20.58 18.73
C GLY A 311 -4.79 -19.62 17.81
N VAL A 312 -4.58 -18.33 18.03
CA VAL A 312 -5.18 -17.27 17.21
C VAL A 312 -4.12 -16.53 16.40
N ALA A 313 -4.56 -15.80 15.37
CA ALA A 313 -3.74 -14.88 14.61
C ALA A 313 -3.60 -13.55 15.36
N GLY A 314 -2.54 -13.45 16.17
CA GLY A 314 -2.22 -12.28 16.96
C GLY A 314 -2.83 -12.28 18.36
N TRP A 315 -2.00 -12.02 19.36
CA TRP A 315 -2.41 -11.90 20.78
C TRP A 315 -2.65 -10.45 21.20
N THR A 316 -2.41 -9.49 20.31
CA THR A 316 -2.59 -8.05 20.57
C THR A 316 -3.63 -7.41 19.65
N ASP A 317 -4.48 -8.21 19.01
CA ASP A 317 -5.57 -7.70 18.19
C ASP A 317 -6.60 -6.93 19.06
N PRO A 318 -7.19 -5.81 18.60
CA PRO A 318 -8.17 -5.07 19.38
C PRO A 318 -9.35 -5.92 19.87
N SER A 319 -9.78 -6.93 19.12
CA SER A 319 -10.90 -7.80 19.50
C SER A 319 -10.60 -8.66 20.74
N ILE A 320 -9.40 -9.22 20.83
CA ILE A 320 -8.96 -10.00 22.00
C ILE A 320 -8.56 -9.11 23.18
N LEU A 321 -8.16 -7.86 22.91
CA LEU A 321 -7.84 -6.86 23.93
C LEU A 321 -9.07 -6.21 24.58
N ALA A 322 -10.26 -6.38 24.00
CA ALA A 322 -11.48 -5.82 24.54
C ALA A 322 -11.75 -6.32 25.97
N ALA A 323 -12.20 -5.42 26.83
CA ALA A 323 -12.43 -5.71 28.24
C ALA A 323 -13.46 -6.84 28.40
N GLY A 324 -13.12 -7.85 29.21
CA GLY A 324 -13.99 -9.00 29.46
C GLY A 324 -13.97 -10.07 28.36
N VAL A 325 -13.12 -9.96 27.33
CA VAL A 325 -13.03 -10.97 26.26
C VAL A 325 -12.02 -12.06 26.58
N PHE A 326 -10.75 -11.73 26.82
CA PHE A 326 -9.69 -12.73 27.02
C PHE A 326 -8.68 -12.39 28.12
N TYR A 327 -8.30 -11.10 28.23
CA TYR A 327 -7.31 -10.66 29.19
C TYR A 327 -7.92 -10.20 30.51
N PRO A 328 -7.31 -10.55 31.66
CA PRO A 328 -7.72 -10.03 32.95
C PRO A 328 -7.39 -8.53 33.05
N PRO A 329 -8.12 -7.74 33.87
CA PRO A 329 -7.88 -6.31 34.03
C PRO A 329 -6.44 -5.93 34.40
N ALA A 330 -5.72 -6.83 35.08
CA ALA A 330 -4.33 -6.64 35.48
C ALA A 330 -3.32 -6.78 34.32
N ALA A 331 -3.69 -7.39 33.19
CA ALA A 331 -2.79 -7.60 32.05
C ALA A 331 -2.68 -6.35 31.16
N THR A 332 -2.08 -5.29 31.69
CA THR A 332 -2.00 -3.97 31.04
C THR A 332 -0.78 -3.78 30.15
N THR A 333 0.28 -4.59 30.32
CA THR A 333 1.52 -4.49 29.55
C THR A 333 1.63 -5.56 28.46
N ALA A 334 2.44 -5.32 27.43
CA ALA A 334 2.68 -6.30 26.37
C ALA A 334 3.30 -7.61 26.90
N GLU A 335 4.12 -7.51 27.95
CA GLU A 335 4.68 -8.66 28.64
C GLU A 335 3.61 -9.46 29.40
N ALA A 336 2.82 -8.78 30.24
CA ALA A 336 1.77 -9.43 31.01
C ALA A 336 0.74 -10.11 30.10
N ARG A 337 0.40 -9.49 28.96
CA ARG A 337 -0.48 -10.07 27.95
C ARG A 337 0.11 -11.32 27.31
N LEU A 338 1.36 -11.28 26.84
CA LEU A 338 1.98 -12.47 26.25
C LEU A 338 2.11 -13.63 27.26
N ARG A 339 2.49 -13.31 28.51
CA ARG A 339 2.55 -14.32 29.59
C ARG A 339 1.18 -14.93 29.85
N HIS A 340 0.12 -14.11 29.98
CA HIS A 340 -1.24 -14.59 30.17
C HIS A 340 -1.72 -15.45 29.00
N TYR A 341 -1.51 -14.98 27.77
CA TYR A 341 -1.89 -15.71 26.55
C TYR A 341 -1.25 -17.10 26.50
N ALA A 342 0.06 -17.16 26.76
CA ALA A 342 0.82 -18.41 26.70
C ALA A 342 0.49 -19.41 27.82
N MET A 343 -0.29 -19.00 28.82
CA MET A 343 -0.86 -19.91 29.82
C MET A 343 -2.20 -20.52 29.39
N GLN A 344 -2.89 -19.94 28.41
CA GLN A 344 -4.20 -20.40 27.95
C GLN A 344 -4.12 -21.19 26.65
N LEU A 345 -3.25 -20.79 25.72
CA LEU A 345 -3.10 -21.40 24.39
C LEU A 345 -1.64 -21.82 24.17
N PRO A 346 -1.38 -22.97 23.53
CA PRO A 346 -0.03 -23.50 23.33
C PRO A 346 0.70 -22.88 22.13
N MET A 347 0.00 -22.12 21.28
CA MET A 347 0.63 -21.49 20.13
C MET A 347 0.00 -20.13 19.76
N VAL A 348 0.71 -19.37 18.94
CA VAL A 348 0.19 -18.16 18.32
C VAL A 348 0.72 -17.99 16.90
N GLU A 349 -0.10 -17.43 16.02
CA GLU A 349 0.36 -16.91 14.74
C GLU A 349 0.71 -15.42 14.88
N VAL A 350 1.92 -15.06 14.49
CA VAL A 350 2.46 -13.70 14.57
C VAL A 350 2.27 -12.99 13.23
N ASP A 351 1.27 -12.10 13.17
CA ASP A 351 0.96 -11.33 11.96
C ASP A 351 1.68 -9.98 11.88
N ALA A 352 2.21 -9.47 13.00
CA ALA A 352 2.94 -8.20 13.03
C ALA A 352 4.14 -8.19 12.07
N THR A 353 4.77 -9.36 11.87
CA THR A 353 5.93 -9.54 10.98
C THR A 353 5.60 -9.38 9.50
N TYR A 354 4.33 -9.49 9.11
CA TYR A 354 3.86 -9.17 7.75
C TYR A 354 4.07 -7.67 7.44
N TYR A 355 3.84 -6.81 8.43
CA TYR A 355 3.84 -5.36 8.29
C TYR A 355 5.19 -4.70 8.60
N ALA A 356 6.01 -5.32 9.45
CA ALA A 356 7.29 -4.80 9.89
C ALA A 356 8.30 -5.93 10.07
N MET A 357 9.57 -5.66 9.76
CA MET A 357 10.64 -6.64 9.96
C MET A 357 10.83 -6.94 11.46
N PRO A 358 10.88 -8.22 11.87
CA PRO A 358 11.18 -8.58 13.25
C PRO A 358 12.59 -8.16 13.64
N SER A 359 12.85 -8.10 14.95
CA SER A 359 14.19 -7.95 15.50
C SER A 359 14.51 -9.12 16.43
N GLU A 360 15.79 -9.50 16.46
CA GLU A 360 16.29 -10.59 17.30
C GLU A 360 15.95 -10.37 18.78
N ALA A 361 16.12 -9.14 19.28
CA ALA A 361 15.75 -8.77 20.64
C ALA A 361 14.26 -8.98 20.94
N THR A 362 13.37 -8.84 19.94
CA THR A 362 11.95 -9.11 20.10
C THR A 362 11.67 -10.60 20.20
N SER A 363 12.27 -11.40 19.31
CA SER A 363 12.22 -12.86 19.36
C SER A 363 12.75 -13.41 20.67
N GLN A 364 13.86 -12.88 21.17
CA GLN A 364 14.44 -13.27 22.46
C GLN A 364 13.47 -13.02 23.62
N ARG A 365 12.85 -11.82 23.66
CA ARG A 365 11.81 -11.52 24.66
C ARG A 365 10.60 -12.46 24.55
N TRP A 366 10.21 -12.88 23.34
CA TRP A 366 9.13 -13.85 23.17
C TRP A 366 9.51 -15.23 23.74
N VAL A 367 10.75 -15.67 23.54
CA VAL A 367 11.27 -16.91 24.15
C VAL A 367 11.20 -16.82 25.67
N GLU A 368 11.68 -15.74 26.28
CA GLU A 368 11.75 -15.55 27.75
C GLU A 368 10.37 -15.43 28.43
N ARG A 369 9.36 -14.96 27.69
CA ARG A 369 8.03 -14.66 28.24
C ARG A 369 7.03 -15.80 28.07
N THR A 370 7.43 -16.90 27.45
CA THR A 370 6.53 -18.03 27.15
C THR A 370 7.08 -19.36 27.69
N PRO A 371 6.23 -20.34 28.02
CA PRO A 371 6.67 -21.68 28.39
C PRO A 371 7.51 -22.36 27.31
N SER A 372 8.32 -23.36 27.67
CA SER A 372 9.21 -24.07 26.74
C SER A 372 8.48 -24.74 25.57
N HIS A 373 7.26 -25.22 25.79
CA HIS A 373 6.43 -25.90 24.79
C HIS A 373 5.62 -24.95 23.89
N PHE A 374 5.70 -23.63 24.12
CA PHE A 374 4.89 -22.67 23.39
C PHE A 374 5.45 -22.43 21.98
N VAL A 375 4.59 -22.50 20.97
CA VAL A 375 4.97 -22.43 19.55
C VAL A 375 4.55 -21.11 18.90
N PHE A 376 5.45 -20.51 18.13
CA PHE A 376 5.20 -19.34 17.30
C PHE A 376 5.19 -19.73 15.82
N ASN A 377 4.05 -19.54 15.15
CA ASN A 377 3.99 -19.50 13.69
C ASN A 377 4.20 -18.07 13.23
N ILE A 378 5.13 -17.83 12.31
CA ILE A 378 5.53 -16.48 11.92
C ILE A 378 5.08 -16.19 10.50
N LYS A 379 4.24 -15.18 10.32
CA LYS A 379 3.86 -14.72 8.98
C LYS A 379 5.02 -14.01 8.31
N ALA A 380 5.35 -14.42 7.09
CA ALA A 380 6.42 -13.78 6.33
C ALA A 380 6.10 -12.30 6.04
N HIS A 381 7.16 -11.48 5.96
CA HIS A 381 7.04 -10.07 5.61
C HIS A 381 6.41 -9.91 4.21
N SER A 382 5.56 -8.88 4.03
CA SER A 382 4.83 -8.64 2.77
C SER A 382 5.70 -8.65 1.50
N LEU A 383 6.94 -8.17 1.57
CA LEU A 383 7.89 -8.22 0.45
C LEU A 383 8.34 -9.64 0.06
N MET A 384 8.28 -10.61 0.97
CA MET A 384 8.68 -12.01 0.72
C MET A 384 7.62 -12.75 -0.12
N THR A 385 6.37 -12.32 -0.06
CA THR A 385 5.22 -12.96 -0.72
C THR A 385 4.61 -12.13 -1.85
N GLY A 386 5.24 -11.01 -2.21
CA GLY A 386 4.82 -10.17 -3.35
C GLY A 386 3.58 -9.31 -3.07
N HIS A 387 3.23 -9.11 -1.80
CA HIS A 387 2.17 -8.20 -1.39
C HIS A 387 2.58 -6.73 -1.54
N PRO A 388 1.62 -5.79 -1.64
CA PRO A 388 1.90 -4.38 -1.49
C PRO A 388 2.42 -4.09 -0.08
N THR A 389 3.49 -3.32 -0.02
CA THR A 389 4.13 -2.90 1.24
C THR A 389 4.09 -1.39 1.34
N ASP A 390 3.67 -0.85 2.48
CA ASP A 390 3.78 0.57 2.80
C ASP A 390 5.26 0.96 2.98
N PRO A 391 5.84 1.78 2.08
CA PRO A 391 7.25 2.14 2.18
C PRO A 391 7.59 2.93 3.45
N SER A 392 6.64 3.55 4.15
CA SER A 392 6.89 4.24 5.43
C SER A 392 7.24 3.29 6.57
N ARG A 393 6.83 2.02 6.49
CA ARG A 393 7.10 0.96 7.48
C ARG A 393 8.42 0.23 7.25
N LEU A 394 9.09 0.52 6.13
CA LEU A 394 10.34 -0.14 5.79
C LEU A 394 11.52 0.41 6.60
N PRO A 395 12.47 -0.46 7.02
CA PRO A 395 13.75 -0.01 7.57
C PRO A 395 14.45 0.97 6.63
N GLN A 396 15.21 1.91 7.21
CA GLN A 396 15.90 2.95 6.43
C GLN A 396 16.76 2.39 5.29
N TRP A 397 17.58 1.38 5.58
CA TRP A 397 18.45 0.74 4.58
C TRP A 397 17.68 0.20 3.35
N LEU A 398 16.45 -0.27 3.55
CA LEU A 398 15.62 -0.78 2.45
C LEU A 398 14.87 0.35 1.74
N ARG A 399 14.47 1.40 2.47
CA ARG A 399 13.94 2.63 1.87
C ARG A 399 14.96 3.34 1.01
N ASP A 400 16.25 3.23 1.35
CA ASP A 400 17.31 3.88 0.59
C ASP A 400 17.55 3.26 -0.79
N ASP A 401 17.28 1.96 -0.94
CA ASP A 401 17.28 1.26 -2.24
C ASP A 401 16.08 1.64 -3.13
N LEU A 402 15.02 2.22 -2.56
CA LEU A 402 13.88 2.65 -3.36
C LEU A 402 14.21 3.91 -4.17
N PRO A 403 13.83 3.95 -5.46
CA PRO A 403 13.79 5.19 -6.22
C PRO A 403 13.01 6.26 -5.45
N LEU A 404 13.51 7.50 -5.41
CA LEU A 404 12.92 8.60 -4.63
C LEU A 404 11.40 8.77 -4.86
N ARG A 405 10.93 8.55 -6.10
CA ARG A 405 9.50 8.60 -6.48
C ARG A 405 8.63 7.58 -5.72
N LEU A 406 9.21 6.44 -5.34
CA LEU A 406 8.52 5.33 -4.67
C LEU A 406 8.61 5.43 -3.14
N ARG A 407 9.51 6.26 -2.59
CA ARG A 407 9.64 6.45 -1.12
C ARG A 407 8.40 7.09 -0.48
N SER A 408 7.62 7.83 -1.27
CA SER A 408 6.35 8.46 -0.87
C SER A 408 5.12 7.84 -1.53
N ALA A 409 5.30 6.71 -2.23
CA ALA A 409 4.18 5.98 -2.81
C ALA A 409 3.33 5.34 -1.71
N HIS A 410 2.04 5.11 -1.99
CA HIS A 410 1.17 4.40 -1.06
C HIS A 410 1.60 2.94 -0.86
N ASN A 411 2.10 2.29 -1.92
CA ASN A 411 2.56 0.92 -1.89
C ASN A 411 3.81 0.75 -2.77
N VAL A 412 4.71 -0.12 -2.34
CA VAL A 412 5.82 -0.68 -3.13
C VAL A 412 5.70 -2.21 -3.19
N TYR A 413 6.38 -2.81 -4.17
CA TYR A 413 6.34 -4.25 -4.43
C TYR A 413 7.77 -4.78 -4.52
N ALA A 414 7.93 -6.09 -4.35
CA ALA A 414 9.25 -6.74 -4.40
C ALA A 414 10.06 -6.37 -5.67
N HIS A 415 9.43 -6.30 -6.84
CA HIS A 415 10.11 -5.96 -8.11
C HIS A 415 10.62 -4.50 -8.19
N HIS A 416 10.29 -3.64 -7.23
CA HIS A 416 10.85 -2.29 -7.12
C HIS A 416 12.24 -2.25 -6.45
N PHE A 417 12.69 -3.36 -5.87
CA PHE A 417 13.95 -3.46 -5.15
C PHE A 417 14.98 -4.24 -5.96
N SER A 418 16.26 -3.99 -5.70
CA SER A 418 17.33 -4.81 -6.24
C SER A 418 17.26 -6.25 -5.70
N ARG A 419 17.81 -7.21 -6.45
CA ARG A 419 17.87 -8.62 -6.01
C ARG A 419 18.62 -8.76 -4.69
N SER A 420 19.75 -8.06 -4.53
CA SER A 420 20.55 -8.04 -3.31
C SER A 420 19.77 -7.52 -2.10
N SER A 421 18.99 -6.45 -2.27
CA SER A 421 18.16 -5.93 -1.18
C SER A 421 17.07 -6.91 -0.77
N LEU A 422 16.43 -7.57 -1.75
CA LEU A 422 15.47 -8.62 -1.44
C LEU A 422 16.14 -9.78 -0.71
N ASP A 423 17.28 -10.28 -1.17
CA ASP A 423 18.00 -11.37 -0.50
C ASP A 423 18.39 -10.98 0.94
N GLU A 424 18.76 -9.72 1.15
CA GLU A 424 19.02 -9.17 2.49
C GLU A 424 17.76 -9.11 3.38
N VAL A 425 16.57 -8.87 2.82
CA VAL A 425 15.30 -8.99 3.55
C VAL A 425 15.14 -10.41 4.09
N TRP A 426 15.32 -11.44 3.25
CA TRP A 426 15.21 -12.83 3.70
C TRP A 426 16.25 -13.14 4.78
N ARG A 427 17.52 -12.77 4.55
CA ARG A 427 18.60 -13.02 5.51
C ARG A 427 18.35 -12.37 6.87
N ARG A 428 17.95 -11.10 6.90
CA ARG A 428 17.65 -10.39 8.16
C ARG A 428 16.40 -10.91 8.83
N PHE A 429 15.38 -11.30 8.06
CA PHE A 429 14.16 -11.91 8.60
C PHE A 429 14.50 -13.20 9.36
N LEU A 430 15.25 -14.11 8.72
CA LEU A 430 15.67 -15.38 9.34
C LEU A 430 16.59 -15.14 10.55
N SER A 431 17.56 -14.25 10.43
CA SER A 431 18.45 -13.87 11.56
C SER A 431 17.65 -13.37 12.77
N ALA A 432 16.64 -12.54 12.54
CA ALA A 432 15.80 -12.02 13.62
C ALA A 432 14.96 -13.12 14.30
N LEU A 433 14.66 -14.24 13.64
CA LEU A 433 13.90 -15.37 14.19
C LEU A 433 14.79 -16.48 14.77
N ALA A 434 16.12 -16.37 14.64
CA ALA A 434 17.06 -17.37 15.15
C ALA A 434 16.85 -17.74 16.62
N PRO A 435 16.53 -16.81 17.54
CA PRO A 435 16.23 -17.17 18.94
C PRO A 435 15.06 -18.14 19.09
N LEU A 436 13.98 -17.97 18.29
CA LEU A 436 12.82 -18.87 18.34
C LEU A 436 13.19 -20.27 17.84
N ARG A 437 13.95 -20.35 16.74
CA ARG A 437 14.43 -21.63 16.18
C ARG A 437 15.35 -22.34 17.17
N ALA A 438 16.33 -21.63 17.74
CA ALA A 438 17.27 -22.18 18.71
C ALA A 438 16.58 -22.69 19.99
N ALA A 439 15.50 -22.01 20.42
CA ALA A 439 14.71 -22.42 21.57
C ALA A 439 13.70 -23.55 21.28
N GLY A 440 13.60 -24.03 20.04
CA GLY A 440 12.60 -25.03 19.64
C GLY A 440 11.15 -24.51 19.63
N LYS A 441 10.97 -23.18 19.58
CA LYS A 441 9.66 -22.51 19.67
C LYS A 441 9.14 -21.98 18.33
N LEU A 442 9.86 -22.20 17.23
CA LEU A 442 9.41 -21.83 15.89
C LEU A 442 8.63 -22.99 15.29
N GLY A 443 7.35 -22.77 14.95
CA GLY A 443 6.53 -23.74 14.23
C GLY A 443 6.83 -23.71 12.73
N ALA A 444 6.34 -22.68 12.02
CA ALA A 444 6.68 -22.45 10.62
C ALA A 444 6.73 -20.96 10.26
N ILE A 445 7.51 -20.64 9.22
CA ILE A 445 7.44 -19.36 8.51
C ILE A 445 6.38 -19.47 7.41
N MET A 446 5.25 -18.80 7.60
CA MET A 446 4.11 -18.88 6.68
C MET A 446 4.24 -17.90 5.51
N LEU A 447 4.33 -18.45 4.30
CA LEU A 447 4.28 -17.77 3.03
C LEU A 447 2.83 -17.73 2.51
N GLN A 448 2.05 -16.79 3.05
CA GLN A 448 0.73 -16.48 2.49
C GLN A 448 0.89 -15.63 1.23
N PHE A 449 0.43 -16.12 0.08
CA PHE A 449 0.47 -15.41 -1.21
C PHE A 449 -0.83 -14.65 -1.50
N PRO A 450 -0.77 -13.54 -2.26
CA PRO A 450 -1.94 -12.74 -2.57
C PRO A 450 -2.85 -13.42 -3.59
N LYS A 451 -4.10 -12.93 -3.72
CA LYS A 451 -5.08 -13.50 -4.65
C LYS A 451 -4.70 -13.43 -6.13
N TRP A 452 -3.76 -12.57 -6.54
CA TRP A 452 -3.26 -12.50 -7.92
C TRP A 452 -2.07 -13.44 -8.19
N PHE A 453 -1.62 -14.19 -7.18
CA PHE A 453 -0.66 -15.28 -7.36
C PHE A 453 -1.39 -16.49 -7.93
N SER A 454 -1.54 -16.56 -9.25
CA SER A 454 -2.23 -17.64 -9.96
C SER A 454 -1.27 -18.78 -10.36
N PRO A 455 -1.79 -19.98 -10.69
CA PRO A 455 -0.97 -21.07 -11.20
C PRO A 455 -0.23 -20.70 -12.49
N SER A 456 1.09 -20.71 -12.46
CA SER A 456 1.95 -20.48 -13.63
C SER A 456 3.36 -21.05 -13.40
N ARG A 457 4.18 -21.09 -14.46
CA ARG A 457 5.60 -21.47 -14.34
C ARG A 457 6.37 -20.50 -13.45
N GLU A 458 6.08 -19.21 -13.57
CA GLU A 458 6.67 -18.15 -12.76
C GLU A 458 6.30 -18.32 -11.27
N SER A 459 5.06 -18.68 -10.97
CA SER A 459 4.62 -18.95 -9.60
C SER A 459 5.30 -20.18 -9.00
N ALA A 460 5.44 -21.27 -9.77
CA ALA A 460 6.20 -22.44 -9.33
C ALA A 460 7.68 -22.09 -9.09
N ALA A 461 8.29 -21.31 -9.97
CA ALA A 461 9.66 -20.82 -9.80
C ALA A 461 9.79 -19.90 -8.57
N ALA A 462 8.77 -19.11 -8.25
CA ALA A 462 8.74 -18.27 -7.06
C ALA A 462 8.72 -19.12 -5.76
N LEU A 463 7.96 -20.22 -5.72
CA LEU A 463 7.96 -21.17 -4.60
C LEU A 463 9.32 -21.84 -4.41
N ALA A 464 9.93 -22.30 -5.51
CA ALA A 464 11.27 -22.89 -5.48
C ALA A 464 12.33 -21.88 -5.01
N LEU A 465 12.26 -20.63 -5.47
CA LEU A 465 13.14 -19.56 -5.02
C LEU A 465 12.93 -19.23 -3.54
N ALA A 466 11.69 -19.22 -3.06
CA ALA A 466 11.38 -19.03 -1.65
C ALA A 466 11.99 -20.15 -0.80
N ARG A 467 11.83 -21.42 -1.18
CA ARG A 467 12.47 -22.56 -0.50
C ARG A 467 13.99 -22.42 -0.48
N LYS A 468 14.60 -22.04 -1.59
CA LYS A 468 16.06 -21.81 -1.68
C LYS A 468 16.52 -20.73 -0.70
N ARG A 469 15.78 -19.63 -0.57
CA ARG A 469 16.10 -18.53 0.36
C ARG A 469 15.85 -18.89 1.82
N LEU A 470 14.87 -19.75 2.08
CA LEU A 470 14.58 -20.28 3.41
C LEU A 470 15.58 -21.35 3.85
N GLY A 471 16.31 -22.00 2.94
CA GLY A 471 17.26 -23.06 3.28
C GLY A 471 16.53 -24.26 3.90
N ASP A 472 16.84 -24.57 5.16
CA ASP A 472 16.26 -25.66 5.96
C ASP A 472 15.22 -25.19 6.99
N TRP A 473 14.84 -23.91 6.98
CA TRP A 473 13.87 -23.39 7.94
C TRP A 473 12.47 -23.99 7.70
N PRO A 474 11.73 -24.34 8.76
CA PRO A 474 10.37 -24.85 8.61
C PRO A 474 9.49 -23.74 8.03
N ALA A 475 8.74 -24.07 6.98
CA ALA A 475 7.96 -23.10 6.24
C ALA A 475 6.69 -23.71 5.68
N SER A 476 5.66 -22.87 5.59
CA SER A 476 4.37 -23.25 5.07
C SER A 476 3.93 -22.32 3.95
N VAL A 477 3.07 -22.82 3.06
CA VAL A 477 2.57 -22.08 1.90
C VAL A 477 1.06 -22.04 1.95
N GLU A 478 0.54 -20.84 1.76
CA GLU A 478 -0.89 -20.62 1.71
C GLU A 478 -1.26 -19.85 0.44
N VAL A 479 -2.08 -20.47 -0.40
CA VAL A 479 -2.55 -19.90 -1.67
C VAL A 479 -3.95 -19.31 -1.50
N ARG A 480 -4.22 -18.23 -2.21
CA ARG A 480 -5.51 -17.49 -2.17
C ARG A 480 -6.25 -17.44 -3.49
N HIS A 481 -5.60 -17.83 -4.58
CA HIS A 481 -6.22 -17.86 -5.91
C HIS A 481 -6.90 -19.22 -6.11
N ARG A 482 -8.21 -19.22 -6.33
CA ARG A 482 -9.05 -20.44 -6.44
C ARG A 482 -8.49 -21.50 -7.42
N ASP A 483 -7.95 -21.08 -8.55
CA ASP A 483 -7.45 -21.98 -9.60
C ASP A 483 -6.34 -22.95 -9.13
N TRP A 484 -5.59 -22.59 -8.08
CA TRP A 484 -4.60 -23.51 -7.46
C TRP A 484 -5.24 -24.79 -6.94
N LEU A 485 -6.46 -24.70 -6.45
CA LEU A 485 -7.19 -25.79 -5.82
C LEU A 485 -8.29 -26.36 -6.74
N SER A 486 -8.19 -26.12 -8.05
CA SER A 486 -8.98 -26.85 -9.03
C SER A 486 -8.52 -28.30 -9.15
N ASP A 487 -9.42 -29.23 -9.48
CA ASP A 487 -9.12 -30.67 -9.60
C ASP A 487 -7.89 -30.96 -10.48
N ARG A 488 -7.67 -30.13 -11.51
CA ARG A 488 -6.54 -30.27 -12.44
C ARG A 488 -5.21 -29.81 -11.85
N ILE A 489 -5.21 -28.78 -11.00
CA ILE A 489 -4.00 -28.09 -10.55
C ILE A 489 -3.60 -28.51 -9.13
N ALA A 490 -4.56 -28.80 -8.25
CA ALA A 490 -4.30 -29.11 -6.85
C ALA A 490 -3.30 -30.27 -6.67
N PRO A 491 -3.41 -31.42 -7.39
CA PRO A 491 -2.43 -32.50 -7.26
C PRO A 491 -1.00 -32.08 -7.61
N ARG A 492 -0.84 -31.19 -8.60
CA ARG A 492 0.46 -30.67 -9.03
C ARG A 492 1.04 -29.70 -8.01
N LEU A 493 0.21 -28.85 -7.41
CA LEU A 493 0.62 -27.99 -6.30
C LEU A 493 1.12 -28.84 -5.13
N PHE A 494 0.35 -29.85 -4.71
CA PHE A 494 0.72 -30.69 -3.57
C PHE A 494 1.99 -31.50 -3.83
N ALA A 495 2.17 -32.04 -5.04
CA ALA A 495 3.41 -32.69 -5.43
C ALA A 495 4.60 -31.73 -5.36
N LEU A 496 4.47 -30.53 -5.94
CA LEU A 496 5.51 -29.50 -5.89
C LEU A 496 5.87 -29.11 -4.44
N LEU A 497 4.87 -28.95 -3.57
CA LEU A 497 5.10 -28.60 -2.16
C LEU A 497 5.80 -29.72 -1.39
N ARG A 498 5.50 -30.99 -1.70
CA ARG A 498 6.23 -32.16 -1.15
C ARG A 498 7.68 -32.16 -1.62
N ASP A 499 7.92 -31.98 -2.91
CA ASP A 499 9.27 -31.93 -3.48
C ASP A 499 10.12 -30.79 -2.89
N LEU A 500 9.46 -29.69 -2.52
CA LEU A 500 10.09 -28.55 -1.88
C LEU A 500 10.13 -28.65 -0.35
N HIS A 501 9.57 -29.67 0.29
CA HIS A 501 9.43 -29.74 1.75
C HIS A 501 8.82 -28.45 2.33
N LEU A 502 7.65 -28.09 1.81
CA LEU A 502 6.85 -26.95 2.25
C LEU A 502 5.49 -27.44 2.71
N THR A 503 5.10 -27.10 3.94
CA THR A 503 3.79 -27.46 4.50
C THR A 503 2.68 -26.67 3.81
N TYR A 504 1.70 -27.36 3.25
CA TYR A 504 0.49 -26.74 2.74
C TYR A 504 -0.40 -26.29 3.90
N VAL A 505 -0.87 -25.05 3.83
CA VAL A 505 -1.87 -24.51 4.75
C VAL A 505 -3.26 -24.76 4.17
N CYS A 506 -4.03 -25.63 4.83
CA CYS A 506 -5.44 -25.82 4.53
C CYS A 506 -6.23 -24.59 5.02
N VAL A 507 -7.13 -24.09 4.18
CA VAL A 507 -7.86 -22.84 4.43
C VAL A 507 -9.34 -23.13 4.50
N ASP A 508 -9.96 -22.78 5.61
CA ASP A 508 -11.41 -22.72 5.72
C ASP A 508 -11.87 -21.26 5.63
N ALA A 509 -12.72 -20.97 4.66
CA ALA A 509 -13.16 -19.62 4.29
C ALA A 509 -14.52 -19.67 3.56
N PRO A 510 -15.25 -18.55 3.41
CA PRO A 510 -16.50 -18.52 2.67
C PRO A 510 -16.28 -18.90 1.20
N GLN A 511 -17.14 -19.74 0.64
CA GLN A 511 -17.00 -20.25 -0.73
C GLN A 511 -17.64 -19.30 -1.76
N GLY A 512 -17.22 -19.41 -3.03
CA GLY A 512 -17.79 -18.65 -4.15
C GLY A 512 -17.11 -17.33 -4.50
N TRP A 513 -16.01 -16.98 -3.82
CA TRP A 513 -15.26 -15.73 -4.05
C TRP A 513 -13.94 -15.98 -4.81
N GLU A 514 -13.48 -15.00 -5.58
CA GLU A 514 -12.18 -15.06 -6.28
C GLU A 514 -11.01 -15.14 -5.31
N SER A 515 -11.15 -14.47 -4.15
CA SER A 515 -10.15 -14.42 -3.07
C SER A 515 -10.24 -15.56 -2.06
N SER A 516 -11.14 -16.52 -2.27
CA SER A 516 -11.33 -17.68 -1.41
C SER A 516 -10.99 -18.97 -2.14
N VAL A 517 -10.61 -19.98 -1.37
CA VAL A 517 -10.22 -21.30 -1.86
C VAL A 517 -11.06 -22.37 -1.15
N PRO A 518 -11.34 -23.51 -1.80
CA PRO A 518 -12.04 -24.61 -1.15
C PRO A 518 -11.20 -25.20 0.00
N PRO A 519 -11.83 -25.74 1.05
CA PRO A 519 -11.15 -26.34 2.20
C PRO A 519 -10.62 -27.75 1.86
N LEU A 520 -9.76 -27.83 0.84
CA LEU A 520 -9.13 -29.10 0.46
C LEU A 520 -8.00 -29.41 1.45
N MET A 521 -8.03 -30.62 2.00
CA MET A 521 -6.97 -31.11 2.88
C MET A 521 -5.94 -31.92 2.10
N SER A 522 -4.67 -31.67 2.38
CA SER A 522 -3.54 -32.45 1.84
C SER A 522 -2.34 -32.31 2.77
N VAL A 523 -1.69 -33.42 3.08
CA VAL A 523 -0.41 -33.43 3.80
C VAL A 523 0.72 -33.38 2.76
N THR A 524 1.45 -32.27 2.75
CA THR A 524 2.63 -32.07 1.90
C THR A 524 3.94 -32.15 2.65
N ASP A 525 3.88 -32.17 3.98
CA ASP A 525 5.03 -32.38 4.86
C ASP A 525 4.59 -33.34 5.97
N PRO A 526 5.28 -34.46 6.22
CA PRO A 526 4.90 -35.43 7.25
C PRO A 526 5.09 -34.90 8.67
N GLU A 527 5.92 -33.88 8.89
CA GLU A 527 6.23 -33.36 10.23
C GLU A 527 5.23 -32.29 10.69
N LEU A 528 4.53 -31.63 9.76
CA LEU A 528 3.65 -30.52 10.08
C LEU A 528 2.45 -30.43 9.13
N ALA A 529 1.27 -30.26 9.73
CA ALA A 529 0.04 -29.88 9.04
C ALA A 529 -0.52 -28.60 9.67
N ILE A 530 -1.02 -27.68 8.83
CA ILE A 530 -1.58 -26.40 9.30
C ILE A 530 -2.96 -26.22 8.70
N ILE A 531 -3.92 -25.83 9.55
CA ILE A 531 -5.27 -25.43 9.16
C ILE A 531 -5.50 -24.01 9.67
N ARG A 532 -6.01 -23.13 8.80
CA ARG A 532 -6.42 -21.76 9.16
C ARG A 532 -7.90 -21.58 8.92
N PHE A 533 -8.61 -21.22 9.99
CA PHE A 533 -10.04 -20.91 9.97
C PHE A 533 -10.22 -19.39 9.87
N HIS A 534 -10.71 -18.91 8.74
CA HIS A 534 -10.98 -17.49 8.52
C HIS A 534 -12.42 -17.07 8.81
N GLY A 535 -13.27 -18.00 9.27
CA GLY A 535 -14.71 -17.76 9.35
C GLY A 535 -15.41 -17.96 8.00
N ARG A 536 -16.74 -17.95 8.03
CA ARG A 536 -17.60 -18.25 6.88
C ARG A 536 -18.62 -17.17 6.57
N ARG A 537 -18.43 -15.96 7.11
CA ARG A 537 -19.32 -14.83 6.86
C ARG A 537 -19.24 -14.40 5.40
N THR A 538 -20.27 -14.69 4.62
CA THR A 538 -20.30 -14.37 3.19
C THR A 538 -20.58 -12.90 2.90
N GLU A 539 -21.34 -12.23 3.77
CA GLU A 539 -21.86 -10.87 3.55
C GLU A 539 -20.76 -9.81 3.48
N THR A 540 -19.65 -10.05 4.18
CA THR A 540 -18.63 -9.04 4.47
C THR A 540 -17.26 -9.39 3.85
N TRP A 541 -17.08 -10.61 3.35
CA TRP A 541 -15.79 -11.19 2.93
C TRP A 541 -15.00 -10.37 1.90
N GLU A 542 -15.65 -9.74 0.92
CA GLU A 542 -15.02 -8.84 -0.07
C GLU A 542 -15.41 -7.36 0.11
N SER A 543 -16.05 -7.00 1.23
CA SER A 543 -16.44 -5.62 1.51
C SER A 543 -15.21 -4.70 1.60
N ARG A 544 -15.29 -3.55 0.93
CA ARG A 544 -14.21 -2.54 0.88
C ARG A 544 -14.27 -1.53 2.04
N HIS A 545 -15.33 -1.57 2.85
CA HIS A 545 -15.66 -0.51 3.81
C HIS A 545 -15.76 -0.99 5.26
N GLN A 546 -15.47 -2.26 5.54
CA GLN A 546 -15.54 -2.81 6.89
C GLN A 546 -14.15 -3.07 7.48
N ASP A 547 -14.08 -3.02 8.81
CA ASP A 547 -12.88 -3.41 9.56
C ASP A 547 -12.57 -4.90 9.32
N VAL A 548 -11.30 -5.28 9.43
CA VAL A 548 -10.82 -6.66 9.27
C VAL A 548 -11.54 -7.60 10.25
N THR A 549 -11.87 -7.12 11.44
CA THR A 549 -12.63 -7.88 12.46
C THR A 549 -14.10 -8.10 12.09
N GLU A 550 -14.71 -7.19 11.33
CA GLU A 550 -16.11 -7.32 10.86
C GLU A 550 -16.21 -8.11 9.56
N ARG A 551 -15.08 -8.23 8.85
CA ARG A 551 -14.95 -8.87 7.54
C ARG A 551 -15.12 -10.39 7.57
N PHE A 552 -14.72 -11.05 8.66
CA PHE A 552 -14.57 -12.50 8.80
C PHE A 552 -15.74 -13.22 9.49
#